data_AF-A0A225UG25-F1
#
_entry.id   AF-A0A225UG25-F1
#
_cell.length_a   1.000
_cell.length_b   1.000
_cell.length_c   1.000
_cell.angle_alpha   90.00
_cell.angle_beta   90.00
_cell.angle_gamma   90.00
#
_symmetry.space_group_name_H-M   'P 1'
#
loop_
_entity.id
_entity.type
_entity.pdbx_description
1 polymer ?
#
loop_
_entity_poly.entity_id
_entity_poly.type
_entity_poly.pdbx_seq_one_letter_code
_entity_poly.pdbx_strand_id
1 'polypeptide(L)'
;EAKRLQDADTVVIQFRGSKADQFGIGTSRALSRSKQSWCCPVLAAWFLVNHHKSIGAKSDSLLCKVDVEVNLQVGDVIKAIQRAAALAGQNPEHFGSHSLRSGGATALFNAGFDSLAVKLFGRWKSDAVECYTRISGQLTSRMASAMLAKSALQLS
;
A
#
# COMPACT_ATOMS: atom_id res chain seq x y z
N GLU A 1 -14.28 16.51 8.59
CA GLU A 1 -13.50 15.35 9.07
C GLU A 1 -14.38 14.49 9.96
N ALA A 2 -14.23 13.17 9.95
CA ALA A 2 -15.00 12.30 10.84
C ALA A 2 -14.61 12.57 12.31
N LYS A 3 -15.60 12.67 13.20
CA LYS A 3 -15.38 12.99 14.63
C LYS A 3 -15.03 11.75 15.47
N ARG A 4 -15.40 10.55 15.00
CA ARG A 4 -15.12 9.27 15.67
C ARG A 4 -14.58 8.27 14.66
N LEU A 5 -13.64 7.41 15.09
CA LEU A 5 -13.00 6.41 14.24
C LEU A 5 -14.02 5.45 13.60
N GLN A 6 -15.07 5.10 14.33
CA GLN A 6 -16.11 4.18 13.86
C GLN A 6 -16.93 4.72 12.68
N ASP A 7 -16.99 6.05 12.52
CA ASP A 7 -17.76 6.72 11.47
C ASP A 7 -16.92 6.94 10.19
N ALA A 8 -15.64 6.53 10.18
CA ALA A 8 -14.76 6.72 9.05
C ALA A 8 -14.70 5.47 8.16
N ASP A 9 -15.25 5.52 6.94
CA ASP A 9 -15.20 4.38 6.01
C ASP A 9 -14.10 4.50 4.95
N THR A 10 -13.65 5.72 4.68
CA THR A 10 -12.64 6.01 3.67
C THR A 10 -11.72 7.11 4.16
N VAL A 11 -10.43 6.98 3.83
CA VAL A 11 -9.45 8.06 3.97
C VAL A 11 -8.95 8.46 2.59
N VAL A 12 -8.74 9.76 2.40
CA VAL A 12 -8.12 10.30 1.18
C VAL A 12 -6.75 10.85 1.55
N ILE A 13 -5.70 10.26 0.99
CA ILE A 13 -4.32 10.71 1.17
C ILE A 13 -3.95 11.59 -0.02
N GLN A 14 -3.58 12.84 0.26
CA GLN A 14 -3.08 13.78 -0.74
C GLN A 14 -1.55 13.73 -0.81
N PHE A 15 -1.03 13.46 -1.99
CA PHE A 15 0.39 13.55 -2.31
C PHE A 15 0.61 14.88 -3.02
N ARG A 16 1.44 15.76 -2.44
CA ARG A 16 1.77 17.08 -3.02
C ARG A 16 2.57 16.98 -4.32
N GLY A 17 3.28 15.88 -4.51
CA GLY A 17 4.10 15.66 -5.69
C GLY A 17 4.77 14.30 -5.65
N SER A 18 5.50 13.97 -6.70
CA SER A 18 6.35 12.77 -6.77
C SER A 18 7.45 12.97 -7.81
N LYS A 19 8.49 12.14 -7.80
CA LYS A 19 9.53 12.15 -8.86
C LYS A 19 8.94 12.07 -10.27
N ALA A 20 7.83 11.35 -10.43
CA ALA A 20 7.16 11.21 -11.73
C ALA A 20 6.26 12.39 -12.09
N ASP A 21 6.01 13.32 -11.17
CA ASP A 21 5.12 14.46 -11.34
C ASP A 21 5.94 15.73 -11.64
N GLN A 22 6.35 15.86 -12.90
CA GLN A 22 7.22 16.93 -13.38
C GLN A 22 6.56 18.32 -13.31
N PHE A 23 5.23 18.37 -13.22
CA PHE A 23 4.46 19.61 -13.17
C PHE A 23 3.98 19.95 -11.75
N GLY A 24 4.26 19.10 -10.75
CA GLY A 24 3.90 19.35 -9.35
C GLY A 24 2.40 19.43 -9.08
N ILE A 25 1.57 18.77 -9.90
CA ILE A 25 0.10 18.79 -9.76
C ILE A 25 -0.34 18.07 -8.48
N GLY A 26 0.44 17.08 -8.04
CA GLY A 26 0.07 16.17 -6.97
C GLY A 26 -1.01 15.18 -7.40
N THR A 27 -1.50 14.40 -6.46
CA THR A 27 -2.64 13.50 -6.66
C THR A 27 -3.19 13.02 -5.33
N SER A 28 -4.38 12.43 -5.35
CA SER A 28 -5.00 11.84 -4.17
C SER A 28 -5.23 10.35 -4.34
N ARG A 29 -5.27 9.61 -3.24
CA ARG A 29 -5.69 8.20 -3.21
C ARG A 29 -6.69 7.98 -2.10
N ALA A 30 -7.85 7.46 -2.47
CA ALA A 30 -8.85 6.98 -1.53
C ALA A 30 -8.51 5.54 -1.12
N LEU A 31 -8.55 5.28 0.17
CA LEU A 31 -8.38 3.95 0.76
C LEU A 31 -9.59 3.67 1.65
N SER A 32 -10.28 2.57 1.36
CA SER A 32 -11.46 2.16 2.11
C SER A 32 -11.09 1.23 3.26
N ARG A 33 -11.96 1.18 4.27
CA ARG A 33 -11.82 0.30 5.44
C ARG A 33 -11.78 -1.18 5.00
N SER A 34 -10.68 -1.87 5.28
CA SER A 34 -10.47 -3.29 4.96
C SER A 34 -11.25 -4.27 5.86
N LYS A 35 -11.89 -3.76 6.93
CA LYS A 35 -12.53 -4.56 8.00
C LYS A 35 -11.57 -5.45 8.81
N GLN A 36 -10.25 -5.30 8.61
CA GLN A 36 -9.21 -6.02 9.34
C GLN A 36 -8.52 -5.08 10.33
N SER A 37 -8.60 -5.36 11.63
CA SER A 37 -8.06 -4.47 12.68
C SER A 37 -6.54 -4.24 12.58
N TRP A 38 -5.78 -5.28 12.21
CA TRP A 38 -4.32 -5.27 12.18
C TRP A 38 -3.71 -4.65 10.91
N CYS A 39 -4.47 -4.57 9.82
CA CYS A 39 -4.02 -4.01 8.54
C CYS A 39 -5.16 -3.27 7.84
N CYS A 40 -5.64 -2.20 8.48
CA CYS A 40 -6.64 -1.32 7.90
C CYS A 40 -6.04 0.06 7.58
N PRO A 41 -6.12 0.52 6.32
CA PRO A 41 -5.57 1.81 5.94
C PRO A 41 -6.30 2.98 6.63
N VAL A 42 -7.60 2.84 6.90
CA VAL A 42 -8.37 3.86 7.61
C VAL A 42 -7.95 3.96 9.08
N LEU A 43 -7.74 2.82 9.76
CA LEU A 43 -7.22 2.83 11.13
C LEU A 43 -5.80 3.41 11.18
N ALA A 44 -4.92 2.96 10.28
CA ALA A 44 -3.54 3.44 10.22
C ALA A 44 -3.48 4.96 10.00
N ALA A 45 -4.25 5.48 9.04
CA ALA A 45 -4.30 6.91 8.78
C ALA A 45 -4.92 7.70 9.95
N TRP A 46 -5.94 7.15 10.61
CA TRP A 46 -6.53 7.78 11.80
C TRP A 46 -5.50 7.95 12.92
N PHE A 47 -4.69 6.92 13.20
CA PHE A 47 -3.63 7.03 14.19
C PHE A 47 -2.57 8.06 13.80
N LEU A 48 -2.18 8.12 12.53
CA LEU A 48 -1.25 9.15 12.04
C LEU A 48 -1.81 10.56 12.21
N VAL A 49 -3.09 10.79 11.88
CA VAL A 49 -3.74 12.09 12.03
C VAL A 49 -3.88 12.49 13.49
N ASN A 50 -4.24 11.54 14.37
CA ASN A 50 -4.33 11.81 15.80
C ASN A 50 -2.96 12.13 16.41
N HIS A 51 -1.92 11.41 16.01
CA HIS A 51 -0.54 11.70 16.41
C HIS A 51 -0.13 13.10 15.96
N HIS A 52 -0.40 13.44 14.69
CA HIS A 52 -0.12 14.76 14.12
C HIS A 52 -0.82 15.90 14.87
N LYS A 53 -2.07 15.68 15.29
CA LYS A 53 -2.82 16.60 16.16
C LYS A 53 -2.24 16.66 17.57
N SER A 54 -1.89 15.53 18.18
CA SER A 54 -1.41 15.49 19.57
C SER A 54 -0.07 16.17 19.76
N ILE A 55 0.79 16.12 18.75
CA ILE A 55 2.06 16.86 18.77
C ILE A 55 1.87 18.35 18.46
N GLY A 56 0.68 18.80 18.03
CA GLY A 56 0.43 20.20 17.67
C GLY A 56 1.08 20.62 16.35
N ALA A 57 1.30 19.69 15.42
CA ALA A 57 1.89 20.01 14.12
C ALA A 57 0.91 20.85 13.26
N LYS A 58 1.46 21.76 12.47
CA LYS A 58 0.65 22.62 11.58
C LYS A 58 -0.13 21.78 10.57
N SER A 59 -1.37 22.15 10.30
CA SER A 59 -2.26 21.39 9.40
C SER A 59 -1.75 21.27 7.96
N ASP A 60 -0.89 22.19 7.53
CA ASP A 60 -0.23 22.21 6.21
C ASP A 60 1.16 21.54 6.22
N SER A 61 1.54 20.84 7.28
CA SER A 61 2.78 20.06 7.32
C SER A 61 2.57 18.62 6.83
N LEU A 62 3.65 17.84 6.71
CA LEU A 62 3.57 16.43 6.33
C LEU A 62 2.92 15.61 7.44
N LEU A 63 2.17 14.56 7.06
CA LEU A 63 1.45 13.71 8.02
C LEU A 63 2.40 12.85 8.87
N CYS A 64 3.45 12.30 8.26
CA CYS A 64 4.38 11.37 8.91
C CYS A 64 5.45 12.13 9.71
N LYS A 65 5.05 12.72 10.84
CA LYS A 65 5.93 13.41 11.78
C LYS A 65 6.13 12.61 13.04
N VAL A 66 7.35 12.62 13.57
CA VAL A 66 7.68 12.02 14.88
C VAL A 66 7.35 13.01 15.99
N ASP A 67 7.74 14.27 15.81
CA ASP A 67 7.39 15.42 16.64
C ASP A 67 7.14 16.67 15.77
N VAL A 68 6.97 17.85 16.37
CA VAL A 68 6.63 19.10 15.65
C VAL A 68 7.66 19.46 14.57
N GLU A 69 8.93 19.16 14.79
CA GLU A 69 10.03 19.56 13.92
C GLU A 69 10.50 18.39 13.05
N VAL A 70 10.49 17.16 13.59
CA VAL A 70 11.10 15.98 12.98
C VAL A 70 10.10 15.20 12.13
N ASN A 71 10.40 15.07 10.84
CA ASN A 71 9.70 14.16 9.95
C ASN A 71 10.27 12.73 10.11
N LEU A 72 9.40 11.72 9.98
CA LEU A 72 9.81 10.31 9.94
C LEU A 72 10.81 10.08 8.81
N GLN A 73 11.95 9.47 9.13
CA GLN A 73 12.98 9.18 8.15
C GLN A 73 12.78 7.78 7.55
N VAL A 74 13.18 7.63 6.27
CA VAL A 74 13.11 6.33 5.58
C VAL A 74 13.95 5.26 6.28
N GLY A 75 15.06 5.65 6.92
CA GLY A 75 15.89 4.73 7.70
C GLY A 75 15.16 4.09 8.86
N ASP A 76 14.28 4.83 9.54
CA ASP A 76 13.48 4.29 10.65
C ASP A 76 12.42 3.31 10.15
N VAL A 77 11.82 3.60 9.00
CA VAL A 77 10.89 2.69 8.31
C VAL A 77 11.61 1.40 7.90
N ILE A 78 12.82 1.49 7.34
CA ILE A 78 13.62 0.32 6.96
C ILE A 78 13.94 -0.53 8.20
N LYS A 79 14.38 0.08 9.30
CA LYS A 79 14.64 -0.65 10.57
C LYS A 79 13.39 -1.37 11.07
N ALA A 80 12.22 -0.73 11.00
CA ALA A 80 10.95 -1.36 11.41
C ALA A 80 10.60 -2.55 10.51
N ILE A 81 10.75 -2.42 9.19
CA ILE A 81 10.51 -3.50 8.22
C ILE A 81 11.47 -4.67 8.47
N GLN A 82 12.76 -4.40 8.65
CA GLN A 82 13.79 -5.41 8.88
C GLN A 82 13.55 -6.19 10.18
N ARG A 83 13.13 -5.50 11.25
CA ARG A 83 12.70 -6.16 12.49
C ARG A 83 11.49 -7.06 12.27
N ALA A 84 10.48 -6.60 11.54
CA ALA A 84 9.32 -7.41 11.21
C ALA A 84 9.69 -8.65 10.37
N ALA A 85 10.61 -8.50 9.42
CA ALA A 85 11.14 -9.61 8.62
C ALA A 85 11.87 -10.65 9.49
N ALA A 86 12.71 -10.22 10.42
CA ALA A 86 13.41 -11.11 11.35
C ALA A 86 12.42 -11.92 12.21
N LEU A 87 11.38 -11.25 12.75
CA LEU A 87 10.34 -11.90 13.55
C LEU A 87 9.51 -12.91 12.73
N ALA A 88 9.40 -12.70 11.42
CA ALA A 88 8.76 -13.61 10.49
C ALA A 88 9.70 -14.72 9.96
N GLY A 89 10.91 -14.86 10.51
CA GLY A 89 11.90 -15.87 10.10
C GLY A 89 12.51 -15.62 8.72
N GLN A 90 12.46 -14.38 8.22
CA GLN A 90 13.04 -13.98 6.93
C GLN A 90 14.39 -13.29 7.13
N ASN A 91 15.29 -13.34 6.13
CA ASN A 91 16.53 -12.57 6.16
C ASN A 91 16.23 -11.07 6.02
N PRO A 92 16.48 -10.22 7.04
CA PRO A 92 16.19 -8.79 6.99
C PRO A 92 16.91 -8.03 5.89
N GLU A 93 18.08 -8.48 5.45
CA GLU A 93 18.87 -7.81 4.40
C GLU A 93 18.15 -7.78 3.04
N HIS A 94 17.19 -8.67 2.83
CA HIS A 94 16.37 -8.70 1.61
C HIS A 94 15.20 -7.69 1.64
N PHE A 95 15.01 -6.94 2.73
CA PHE A 95 13.88 -6.05 2.90
C PHE A 95 14.33 -4.60 3.09
N GLY A 96 13.64 -3.71 2.38
CA GLY A 96 13.82 -2.26 2.48
C GLY A 96 12.53 -1.52 2.17
N SER A 97 12.62 -0.19 2.06
CA SER A 97 11.45 0.67 1.79
C SER A 97 10.78 0.34 0.45
N HIS A 98 11.55 -0.05 -0.56
CA HIS A 98 11.04 -0.47 -1.87
C HIS A 98 10.22 -1.77 -1.83
N SER A 99 10.48 -2.65 -0.84
CA SER A 99 9.77 -3.92 -0.68
C SER A 99 8.28 -3.71 -0.42
N LEU A 100 7.88 -2.59 0.22
CA LEU A 100 6.48 -2.24 0.41
C LEU A 100 5.76 -2.00 -0.93
N ARG A 101 6.44 -1.36 -1.88
CA ARG A 101 5.86 -1.01 -3.18
C ARG A 101 5.69 -2.23 -4.06
N SER A 102 6.74 -3.03 -4.22
CA SER A 102 6.68 -4.28 -4.98
C SER A 102 5.77 -5.33 -4.32
N GLY A 103 5.83 -5.42 -2.99
CA GLY A 103 4.98 -6.30 -2.18
C GLY A 103 3.50 -5.96 -2.30
N GLY A 104 3.13 -4.67 -2.23
CA GLY A 104 1.75 -4.23 -2.42
C GLY A 104 1.20 -4.52 -3.83
N ALA A 105 2.01 -4.29 -4.87
CA ALA A 105 1.65 -4.64 -6.24
C ALA A 105 1.45 -6.16 -6.41
N THR A 106 2.38 -6.95 -5.86
CA THR A 106 2.30 -8.42 -5.84
C THR A 106 1.06 -8.91 -5.08
N ALA A 107 0.72 -8.31 -3.95
CA ALA A 107 -0.45 -8.67 -3.16
C ALA A 107 -1.76 -8.42 -3.93
N LEU A 108 -1.92 -7.24 -4.57
CA LEU A 108 -3.10 -6.94 -5.38
C LEU A 108 -3.21 -7.85 -6.60
N PHE A 109 -2.09 -8.09 -7.30
CA PHE A 109 -2.07 -9.01 -8.44
C PHE A 109 -2.49 -10.42 -8.02
N ASN A 110 -1.94 -10.94 -6.92
CA ASN A 110 -2.33 -12.26 -6.40
C ASN A 110 -3.75 -12.30 -5.83
N ALA A 111 -4.34 -11.18 -5.43
CA ALA A 111 -5.75 -11.12 -5.10
C ALA A 111 -6.66 -11.29 -6.35
N GLY A 112 -6.10 -11.20 -7.56
CA GLY A 112 -6.81 -11.40 -8.83
C GLY A 112 -7.25 -10.10 -9.50
N PHE A 113 -6.77 -8.94 -9.04
CA PHE A 113 -6.99 -7.68 -9.75
C PHE A 113 -6.15 -7.62 -11.03
N ASP A 114 -6.72 -7.03 -12.08
CA ASP A 114 -6.04 -6.87 -13.36
C ASP A 114 -4.83 -5.92 -13.26
N SER A 115 -3.92 -6.03 -14.25
CA SER A 115 -2.68 -5.25 -14.26
C SER A 115 -2.94 -3.74 -14.34
N LEU A 116 -4.01 -3.28 -15.00
CA LEU A 116 -4.35 -1.87 -15.09
C LEU A 116 -4.78 -1.33 -13.72
N ALA A 117 -5.61 -2.07 -12.97
CA ALA A 117 -5.99 -1.72 -11.60
C ALA A 117 -4.75 -1.62 -10.69
N VAL A 118 -3.84 -2.60 -10.75
CA VAL A 118 -2.58 -2.59 -9.97
C VAL A 118 -1.71 -1.39 -10.36
N LYS A 119 -1.58 -1.10 -11.66
CA LYS A 119 -0.79 0.02 -12.20
C LYS A 119 -1.34 1.37 -11.74
N LEU A 120 -2.65 1.59 -11.91
CA LEU A 120 -3.34 2.84 -11.53
C LEU A 120 -3.32 3.07 -10.02
N PHE A 121 -3.57 2.02 -9.24
CA PHE A 121 -3.54 2.11 -7.78
C PHE A 121 -2.13 2.44 -7.27
N GLY A 122 -1.12 1.71 -7.76
CA GLY A 122 0.28 1.92 -7.42
C GLY A 122 0.92 3.19 -7.99
N ARG A 123 0.20 3.96 -8.82
CA ARG A 123 0.68 5.19 -9.48
C ARG A 123 1.88 4.94 -10.39
N TRP A 124 1.89 3.81 -11.09
CA TRP A 124 2.93 3.46 -12.04
C TRP A 124 2.66 4.13 -13.39
N LYS A 125 3.62 4.87 -13.92
CA LYS A 125 3.50 5.47 -15.27
C LYS A 125 3.78 4.46 -16.38
N SER A 126 4.78 3.60 -16.17
CA SER A 126 5.20 2.56 -17.10
C SER A 126 4.81 1.17 -16.61
N ASP A 127 5.06 0.18 -17.46
CA ASP A 127 4.83 -1.24 -17.16
C ASP A 127 5.92 -1.85 -16.27
N ALA A 128 6.77 -1.02 -15.67
CA ALA A 128 7.75 -1.46 -14.67
C ALA A 128 7.13 -2.26 -13.52
N VAL A 129 5.85 -2.05 -13.23
CA VAL A 129 5.09 -2.83 -12.23
C VAL A 129 5.12 -4.34 -12.51
N GLU A 130 5.14 -4.75 -13.78
CA GLU A 130 5.13 -6.16 -14.18
C GLU A 130 6.40 -6.89 -13.71
N CYS A 131 7.56 -6.23 -13.84
CA CYS A 131 8.83 -6.76 -13.33
C CYS A 131 8.87 -6.92 -11.80
N TYR A 132 8.01 -6.20 -11.06
CA TYR A 132 7.94 -6.26 -9.60
C TYR A 132 6.90 -7.26 -9.09
N THR A 133 5.92 -7.64 -9.91
CA THR A 133 4.91 -8.62 -9.53
C THR A 133 5.46 -10.04 -9.57
N ARG A 134 4.98 -10.88 -8.64
CA ARG A 134 5.33 -12.31 -8.54
C ARG A 134 4.06 -13.14 -8.45
N ILE A 135 4.02 -14.28 -9.12
CA ILE A 135 2.91 -15.24 -9.00
C ILE A 135 3.09 -16.03 -7.70
N SER A 136 2.06 -16.07 -6.86
CA SER A 136 2.02 -16.93 -5.66
C SER A 136 1.59 -18.34 -6.00
N GLY A 137 1.96 -19.31 -5.16
CA GLY A 137 1.49 -20.70 -5.31
C GLY A 137 -0.05 -20.81 -5.28
N GLN A 138 -0.74 -19.98 -4.48
CA GLN A 138 -2.21 -19.95 -4.46
C GLN A 138 -2.82 -19.49 -5.78
N LEU A 139 -2.22 -18.48 -6.43
CA LEU A 139 -2.65 -18.05 -7.76
C LEU A 139 -2.40 -19.14 -8.79
N THR A 140 -1.22 -19.76 -8.79
CA THR A 140 -0.90 -20.89 -9.68
C THR A 140 -1.91 -22.04 -9.54
N SER A 141 -2.28 -22.40 -8.30
CA SER A 141 -3.28 -23.45 -8.04
C SER A 141 -4.67 -23.09 -8.61
N ARG A 142 -5.12 -21.84 -8.44
CA ARG A 142 -6.38 -21.37 -9.06
C ARG A 142 -6.31 -21.36 -10.58
N MET A 143 -5.18 -20.97 -11.17
CA MET A 143 -4.97 -20.97 -12.61
C MET A 143 -5.11 -22.39 -13.20
N ALA A 144 -4.55 -23.40 -12.53
CA ALA A 144 -4.68 -24.80 -12.96
C ALA A 144 -6.15 -25.25 -13.06
N SER A 145 -6.97 -24.88 -12.06
CA SER A 145 -8.41 -25.19 -12.08
C SER A 145 -9.15 -24.42 -13.18
N ALA A 146 -8.84 -23.14 -13.37
CA ALA A 146 -9.48 -22.30 -14.38
C ALA A 146 -9.15 -22.72 -15.82
N MET A 147 -7.97 -23.27 -16.07
CA MET A 147 -7.57 -23.80 -17.38
C MET A 147 -8.49 -24.92 -17.85
N LEU A 148 -8.94 -25.80 -16.95
CA LEU A 148 -9.88 -26.87 -17.28
C LEU A 148 -11.32 -26.35 -17.46
N ALA A 149 -11.74 -25.40 -16.62
CA ALA A 149 -13.09 -24.86 -16.65
C ALA A 149 -13.40 -24.06 -17.93
N LYS A 150 -12.41 -23.33 -18.48
CA LYS A 150 -12.63 -22.50 -19.68
C LYS A 150 -12.75 -23.33 -20.97
N SER A 151 -12.08 -24.48 -21.05
CA SER A 151 -12.21 -25.41 -22.18
C SER A 151 -13.59 -26.09 -22.23
N ALA A 152 -14.27 -26.25 -21.08
CA ALA A 152 -15.58 -26.90 -21.03
C ALA A 152 -16.74 -26.00 -21.53
N LEU A 153 -16.57 -24.68 -21.50
CA LEU A 153 -17.59 -23.70 -21.94
C LEU A 153 -17.52 -23.38 -23.44
N GLN A 154 -16.54 -23.91 -24.18
CA GLN A 154 -16.43 -23.75 -25.65
C GLN A 154 -16.85 -25.00 -26.43
N LEU A 155 -17.36 -26.03 -25.75
CA LEU A 155 -17.80 -27.31 -26.35
C LEU A 155 -19.32 -27.54 -26.26
N SER A 156 -20.11 -26.51 -25.95
CA SER A 156 -21.58 -26.56 -25.96
C SER A 156 -22.17 -25.63 -27.01
#